data_AF-A0A225NFG8-F1
#
_entry.id   AF-A0A225NFG8-F1
#
_cell.length_a   1.000
_cell.length_b   1.000
_cell.length_c   1.000
_cell.angle_alpha   90.00
_cell.angle_beta   90.00
_cell.angle_gamma   90.00
#
_symmetry.space_group_name_H-M   'P 1'
#
loop_
_entity.id
_entity.type
_entity.pdbx_description
1 polymer ?
#
loop_
_entity_poly.entity_id
_entity_poly.type
_entity_poly.pdbx_seq_one_letter_code
_entity_poly.pdbx_strand_id
1 'polypeptide(L)'
;MFNAEKPSLDELPSSAQLIRSTVIAAASAVAILVTVVLPAEYNIDPTGIGGVLGLAEMGEIKTQLSEEAEADRLLELEATGGDQSSFLDGMFGLFVGAAHAQEAEVWRDETTFTLAPGDSAEWKLVMTEGQTAEYRMLVEGGRVNFDLHGHGGGNSVTYEKGRGSMGDEGEIVAAFDGEHGWFWRNRDSETATVTVQVRGEYAEFKDAS
;
A
#
# COMPACT_ATOMS: atom_id res chain seq x y z
N MET A 1 43.64 42.93 -1.16
CA MET A 1 42.77 42.85 0.04
C MET A 1 41.52 43.63 -0.28
N PHE A 2 40.39 42.97 -0.56
CA PHE A 2 39.11 43.64 -0.79
C PHE A 2 38.49 43.92 0.57
N ASN A 3 38.71 45.12 1.10
CA ASN A 3 37.95 45.59 2.26
C ASN A 3 36.57 45.99 1.72
N ALA A 4 35.53 45.25 2.08
CA ALA A 4 34.16 45.69 1.84
C ALA A 4 33.93 46.96 2.66
N GLU A 5 33.70 48.09 1.98
CA GLU A 5 33.31 49.33 2.63
C GLU A 5 31.93 49.12 3.30
N LYS A 6 31.80 49.58 4.54
CA LYS A 6 30.54 49.46 5.29
C LYS A 6 29.46 50.28 4.56
N PRO A 7 28.29 49.70 4.25
CA PRO A 7 27.22 50.41 3.58
C PRO A 7 26.85 51.70 4.32
N SER A 8 26.66 52.77 3.56
CA SER A 8 26.13 54.02 4.09
C SER A 8 24.66 53.85 4.48
N LEU A 9 24.16 54.68 5.42
CA LEU A 9 22.77 54.55 5.89
C LEU A 9 21.74 54.77 4.78
N ASP A 10 22.11 55.48 3.72
CA ASP A 10 21.28 55.76 2.54
C ASP A 10 21.19 54.55 1.58
N GLU A 11 22.09 53.57 1.72
CA GLU A 11 22.08 52.31 0.97
C GLU A 11 21.30 51.21 1.69
N LEU A 12 20.88 51.44 2.94
CA LEU A 12 20.07 50.49 3.67
C LEU A 12 18.59 50.59 3.26
N PRO A 13 17.88 49.45 3.17
CA PRO A 13 16.45 49.47 2.89
C PRO A 13 15.70 50.23 3.97
N SER A 14 14.82 51.12 3.53
CA SER A 14 13.90 51.85 4.42
C SER A 14 12.94 50.89 5.12
N SER A 15 12.42 51.30 6.28
CA SER A 15 11.41 50.52 7.02
C SER A 15 10.18 50.19 6.16
N ALA A 16 9.78 51.08 5.25
CA ALA A 16 8.69 50.83 4.32
C ALA A 16 9.02 49.73 3.30
N GLN A 17 10.26 49.66 2.82
CA GLN A 17 10.71 48.57 1.94
C GLN A 17 10.73 47.23 2.69
N LEU A 18 11.21 47.21 3.94
CA LEU A 18 11.23 46.01 4.79
C LEU A 18 9.80 45.48 5.08
N ILE A 19 8.86 46.38 5.34
CA ILE A 19 7.45 45.99 5.55
C ILE A 19 6.86 45.40 4.26
N ARG A 20 7.09 46.05 3.11
CA ARG A 20 6.61 45.54 1.82
C ARG A 20 7.16 44.16 1.49
N SER A 21 8.47 43.95 1.66
CA SER A 21 9.08 42.63 1.41
C SER A 21 8.54 41.57 2.35
N THR A 22 8.32 41.90 3.63
CA THR A 22 7.76 40.97 4.62
C THR A 22 6.34 40.56 4.25
N VAL A 23 5.50 41.51 3.81
CA VAL A 23 4.12 41.22 3.39
C VAL A 23 4.10 40.33 2.15
N ILE A 24 4.96 40.60 1.16
CA ILE A 24 5.06 39.77 -0.05
C ILE A 24 5.50 38.36 0.32
N ALA A 25 6.54 38.22 1.16
CA ALA A 25 7.01 36.91 1.61
C ALA A 25 5.92 36.13 2.37
N ALA A 26 5.17 36.79 3.25
CA ALA A 26 4.06 36.17 3.97
C ALA A 26 2.95 35.71 3.00
N ALA A 27 2.60 36.53 2.01
CA ALA A 27 1.61 36.16 1.00
C ALA A 27 2.09 34.97 0.15
N SER A 28 3.35 34.95 -0.26
CA SER A 28 3.96 33.82 -0.98
C SER A 28 3.95 32.54 -0.14
N ALA A 29 4.25 32.63 1.15
CA ALA A 29 4.22 31.48 2.06
C ALA A 29 2.80 30.89 2.17
N VAL A 30 1.78 31.74 2.30
CA VAL A 30 0.38 31.29 2.30
C VAL A 30 0.00 30.63 0.97
N ALA A 31 0.43 31.19 -0.16
CA ALA A 31 0.15 30.59 -1.47
C ALA A 31 0.77 29.19 -1.59
N ILE A 32 2.03 29.01 -1.16
CA ILE A 32 2.71 27.71 -1.16
C ILE A 32 2.01 26.74 -0.20
N LEU A 33 1.63 27.18 0.99
CA LEU A 33 0.91 26.36 1.97
C LEU A 33 -0.35 25.77 1.36
N VAL A 34 -1.16 26.60 0.70
CA VAL A 34 -2.47 26.20 0.17
C VAL A 34 -2.36 25.36 -1.10
N THR A 35 -1.40 25.66 -1.98
CA THR A 35 -1.32 25.03 -3.32
C THR A 35 -0.37 23.84 -3.40
N VAL A 36 0.57 23.72 -2.45
CA VAL A 36 1.60 22.67 -2.48
C VAL A 36 1.57 21.83 -1.21
N VAL A 37 1.69 22.45 -0.03
CA VAL A 37 1.85 21.71 1.23
C VAL A 37 0.58 20.97 1.64
N LEU A 38 -0.58 21.64 1.61
CA LEU A 38 -1.84 21.02 2.00
C LEU A 38 -2.25 19.85 1.08
N PRO A 39 -2.15 19.96 -0.26
CA PRO A 39 -2.40 18.81 -1.14
C PRO A 39 -1.42 17.66 -0.91
N ALA A 40 -0.12 17.95 -0.81
CA ALA A 40 0.93 16.92 -0.77
C ALA A 40 1.06 16.16 0.56
N GLU A 41 0.65 16.77 1.68
CA GLU A 41 0.77 16.14 3.00
C GLU A 41 -0.57 15.65 3.55
N TYR A 42 -1.68 16.32 3.21
CA TYR A 42 -2.97 16.10 3.86
C TYR A 42 -4.11 15.81 2.89
N ASN A 43 -3.86 15.72 1.58
CA ASN A 43 -4.89 15.57 0.55
C ASN A 43 -5.98 16.68 0.61
N ILE A 44 -5.61 17.88 1.08
CA ILE A 44 -6.51 19.04 1.15
C ILE A 44 -6.16 19.99 0.02
N ASP A 45 -6.94 19.98 -1.06
CA ASP A 45 -6.73 20.85 -2.22
C ASP A 45 -7.92 21.79 -2.48
N PRO A 46 -7.98 22.95 -1.81
CA PRO A 46 -9.06 23.92 -2.01
C PRO A 46 -8.98 24.62 -3.37
N THR A 47 -7.86 24.50 -4.10
CA THR A 47 -7.62 25.20 -5.37
C THR A 47 -7.74 24.31 -6.59
N GLY A 48 -7.69 22.98 -6.43
CA GLY A 48 -7.62 21.99 -7.51
C GLY A 48 -6.25 21.90 -8.20
N ILE A 49 -5.28 22.76 -7.85
CA ILE A 49 -3.95 22.78 -8.46
C ILE A 49 -3.13 21.56 -8.03
N GLY A 50 -3.28 21.13 -6.78
CA GLY A 50 -2.60 19.95 -6.25
C GLY A 50 -2.99 18.67 -6.97
N GLY A 51 -4.27 18.51 -7.32
CA GLY A 51 -4.74 17.39 -8.14
C GLY A 51 -4.16 17.41 -9.56
N VAL A 52 -4.14 18.58 -10.22
CA VAL A 52 -3.57 18.73 -11.58
C VAL A 52 -2.07 18.43 -11.63
N LEU A 53 -1.35 18.76 -10.56
CA LEU A 53 0.09 18.50 -10.45
C LEU A 53 0.42 17.10 -9.88
N GLY A 54 -0.58 16.28 -9.54
CA GLY A 54 -0.37 14.96 -8.93
C GLY A 54 0.11 15.01 -7.46
N LEU A 55 0.07 16.18 -6.83
CA LEU A 55 0.48 16.35 -5.43
C LEU A 55 -0.55 15.76 -4.46
N ALA A 56 -1.84 15.86 -4.79
CA ALA A 56 -2.92 15.34 -3.95
C ALA A 56 -2.86 13.80 -3.79
N GLU A 57 -2.48 13.08 -4.85
CA GLU A 57 -2.31 11.62 -4.83
C GLU A 57 -1.24 11.18 -3.83
N MET A 58 -0.13 11.93 -3.73
CA MET A 58 0.89 11.69 -2.71
C MET A 58 0.36 11.92 -1.29
N GLY A 59 -0.46 12.96 -1.10
CA GLY A 59 -1.13 13.24 0.17
C GLY A 59 -2.06 12.10 0.58
N GLU A 60 -2.87 11.59 -0.35
CA GLU A 60 -3.77 10.46 -0.11
C GLU A 60 -3.01 9.21 0.33
N ILE A 61 -1.90 8.89 -0.34
CA ILE A 61 -1.06 7.75 0.03
C ILE A 61 -0.51 7.93 1.44
N LYS A 62 0.00 9.13 1.79
CA LYS A 62 0.53 9.41 3.13
C LYS A 62 -0.54 9.33 4.22
N THR A 63 -1.72 9.89 3.98
CA THR A 63 -2.82 9.83 4.96
C THR A 63 -3.23 8.38 5.19
N GLN A 64 -3.41 7.59 4.13
CA GLN A 64 -3.72 6.16 4.24
C GLN A 64 -2.62 5.39 4.97
N LEU A 65 -1.35 5.62 4.63
CA LEU A 65 -0.22 4.98 5.34
C LEU A 65 -0.18 5.35 6.82
N SER A 66 -0.51 6.60 7.18
CA SER A 66 -0.54 7.03 8.58
C SER A 66 -1.68 6.36 9.37
N GLU A 67 -2.86 6.20 8.76
CA GLU A 67 -4.01 5.50 9.34
C GLU A 67 -3.72 4.00 9.47
N GLU A 68 -3.12 3.39 8.46
CA GLU A 68 -2.70 1.98 8.48
C GLU A 68 -1.63 1.74 9.56
N ALA A 69 -0.61 2.60 9.66
CA ALA A 69 0.43 2.51 10.70
C ALA A 69 -0.13 2.75 12.11
N GLU A 70 -1.17 3.56 12.25
CA GLU A 70 -1.91 3.69 13.51
C GLU A 70 -2.66 2.41 13.88
N ALA A 71 -3.32 1.77 12.90
CA ALA A 71 -3.95 0.47 13.11
C ALA A 71 -2.92 -0.62 13.47
N ASP A 72 -1.74 -0.63 12.83
CA ASP A 72 -0.66 -1.57 13.17
C ASP A 72 -0.14 -1.35 14.59
N ARG A 73 0.08 -0.10 15.01
CA ARG A 73 0.46 0.20 16.40
C ARG A 73 -0.57 -0.29 17.42
N LEU A 74 -1.86 -0.20 17.10
CA LEU A 74 -2.93 -0.70 17.96
C LEU A 74 -2.94 -2.24 18.02
N LEU A 75 -2.77 -2.91 16.88
CA LEU A 75 -2.67 -4.38 16.81
C LEU A 75 -1.42 -4.91 17.52
N GLU A 76 -0.28 -4.24 17.41
CA GLU A 76 0.97 -4.62 18.11
C GLU A 76 0.81 -4.51 19.63
N LEU A 77 0.13 -3.46 20.11
CA LEU A 77 -0.21 -3.32 21.54
C LEU A 77 -1.16 -4.43 22.03
N GLU A 78 -2.03 -4.96 21.16
CA GLU A 78 -2.88 -6.12 21.46
C GLU A 78 -2.11 -7.44 21.42
N ALA A 79 -1.17 -7.60 20.47
CA ALA A 79 -0.41 -8.83 20.24
C ALA A 79 0.75 -9.04 21.24
N THR A 80 1.32 -7.98 21.81
CA THR A 80 2.40 -8.07 22.82
C THR A 80 1.97 -8.68 24.17
N GLY A 81 0.71 -9.14 24.28
CA GLY A 81 0.23 -10.02 25.35
C GLY A 81 0.50 -11.52 25.17
N GLY A 82 1.11 -11.97 24.06
CA GLY A 82 1.26 -13.41 23.76
C GLY A 82 2.50 -13.78 22.95
N ASP A 83 3.67 -13.79 23.61
CA ASP A 83 4.95 -14.18 23.01
C ASP A 83 5.10 -15.72 22.93
N GLN A 84 4.67 -16.35 21.82
CA GLN A 84 4.90 -17.79 21.56
C GLN A 84 5.18 -18.20 20.10
N SER A 85 5.18 -17.31 19.10
CA SER A 85 5.25 -17.73 17.68
C SER A 85 6.66 -17.87 17.08
N SER A 86 7.71 -17.32 17.71
CA SER A 86 9.06 -17.32 17.13
C SER A 86 9.79 -18.68 17.15
N PHE A 87 9.32 -19.65 17.93
CA PHE A 87 9.95 -20.98 18.04
C PHE A 87 9.49 -21.97 16.96
N LEU A 88 8.34 -21.75 16.32
CA LEU A 88 7.83 -22.66 15.28
C LEU A 88 8.47 -22.36 13.92
N ASP A 89 8.69 -21.08 13.59
CA ASP A 89 9.27 -20.64 12.32
C ASP A 89 10.71 -21.15 12.10
N GLY A 90 11.52 -21.18 13.19
CA GLY A 90 12.87 -21.74 13.16
C GLY A 90 12.94 -23.26 13.00
N MET A 91 11.85 -23.98 13.28
CA MET A 91 11.80 -25.44 13.13
C MET A 91 11.43 -25.84 11.69
N PHE A 92 10.64 -25.04 10.97
CA PHE A 92 10.31 -25.30 9.56
C PHE A 92 11.50 -25.10 8.61
N GLY A 93 12.40 -24.15 8.90
CA GLY A 93 13.58 -23.89 8.08
C GLY A 93 14.63 -25.02 8.07
N LEU A 94 14.63 -25.92 9.07
CA LEU A 94 15.62 -26.99 9.20
C LEU A 94 15.25 -28.28 8.43
N PHE A 95 13.99 -28.44 8.04
CA PHE A 95 13.50 -29.65 7.33
C PHE A 95 13.58 -29.55 5.79
N VAL A 96 13.97 -28.40 5.22
CA VAL A 96 14.10 -28.19 3.75
C VAL A 96 15.48 -28.63 3.22
N GLY A 97 16.08 -29.66 3.82
CA GLY A 97 17.43 -30.15 3.51
C GLY A 97 17.51 -31.54 2.88
N ALA A 98 16.40 -32.24 2.66
CA ALA A 98 16.39 -33.56 2.06
C ALA A 98 15.51 -33.59 0.82
N ALA A 99 16.10 -34.07 -0.28
CA ALA A 99 15.46 -34.23 -1.58
C ALA A 99 14.06 -34.87 -1.46
N HIS A 100 13.02 -34.06 -1.63
CA HIS A 100 11.71 -34.53 -2.01
C HIS A 100 11.61 -34.38 -3.53
N ALA A 101 11.51 -35.50 -4.24
CA ALA A 101 10.84 -35.53 -5.51
C ALA A 101 9.39 -35.10 -5.23
N GLN A 102 9.13 -33.79 -5.29
CA GLN A 102 7.79 -33.25 -5.16
C GLN A 102 7.02 -33.77 -6.37
N GLU A 103 5.96 -34.53 -6.13
CA GLU A 103 4.81 -34.50 -7.02
C GLU A 103 4.55 -33.03 -7.29
N ALA A 104 4.68 -32.60 -8.56
CA ALA A 104 4.40 -31.22 -8.92
C ALA A 104 2.97 -30.93 -8.45
N GLU A 105 2.81 -30.03 -7.48
CA GLU A 105 1.50 -29.55 -7.11
C GLU A 105 0.87 -28.95 -8.37
N VAL A 106 -0.15 -29.63 -8.89
CA VAL A 106 -0.82 -29.20 -10.12
C VAL A 106 -1.79 -28.09 -9.74
N TRP A 107 -1.35 -26.86 -9.91
CA TRP A 107 -2.22 -25.69 -9.86
C TRP A 107 -3.06 -25.64 -11.13
N ARG A 108 -4.33 -25.23 -11.00
CA ARG A 108 -5.25 -25.19 -12.14
C ARG A 108 -5.02 -23.94 -12.97
N ASP A 109 -4.90 -22.79 -12.31
CA ASP A 109 -4.59 -21.51 -12.92
C ASP A 109 -3.44 -20.84 -12.15
N GLU A 110 -2.58 -20.13 -12.90
CA GLU A 110 -1.45 -19.36 -12.38
C GLU A 110 -1.34 -18.05 -13.14
N THR A 111 -1.09 -16.96 -12.43
CA THR A 111 -0.80 -15.65 -13.01
C THR A 111 0.36 -14.99 -12.31
N THR A 112 1.12 -14.19 -13.05
CA THR A 112 2.22 -13.38 -12.53
C THR A 112 2.10 -11.97 -13.08
N PHE A 113 2.18 -10.99 -12.19
CA PHE A 113 2.13 -9.57 -12.54
C PHE A 113 3.05 -8.74 -11.65
N THR A 114 3.37 -7.53 -12.10
CA THR A 114 4.27 -6.61 -11.39
C THR A 114 3.50 -5.39 -10.92
N LEU A 115 3.79 -4.92 -9.71
CA LEU A 115 3.25 -3.71 -9.11
C LEU A 115 4.39 -2.72 -8.87
N ALA A 116 4.37 -1.56 -9.53
CA ALA A 116 5.29 -0.48 -9.20
C ALA A 116 4.95 0.15 -7.84
N PRO A 117 5.83 0.94 -7.22
CA PRO A 117 5.52 1.67 -6.00
C PRO A 117 4.23 2.47 -6.11
N GLY A 118 3.24 2.16 -5.27
CA GLY A 118 1.92 2.81 -5.25
C GLY A 118 0.83 2.08 -6.05
N ASP A 119 1.19 1.21 -6.99
CA ASP A 119 0.25 0.48 -7.86
C ASP A 119 -0.55 -0.57 -7.10
N SER A 120 -1.68 -0.94 -7.69
CA SER A 120 -2.58 -2.01 -7.22
C SER A 120 -3.03 -2.92 -8.35
N ALA A 121 -3.46 -4.12 -8.00
CA ALA A 121 -4.14 -5.05 -8.90
C ALA A 121 -5.21 -5.83 -8.14
N GLU A 122 -6.20 -6.34 -8.85
CA GLU A 122 -7.28 -7.16 -8.30
C GLU A 122 -7.49 -8.41 -9.16
N TRP A 123 -7.57 -9.58 -8.52
CA TRP A 123 -7.89 -10.84 -9.21
C TRP A 123 -8.99 -11.58 -8.47
N LYS A 124 -9.92 -12.17 -9.22
CA LYS A 124 -11.12 -12.78 -8.67
C LYS A 124 -11.40 -14.16 -9.22
N LEU A 125 -11.94 -15.00 -8.34
CA LEU A 125 -12.57 -16.27 -8.60
C LEU A 125 -14.08 -16.09 -8.62
N VAL A 126 -14.78 -16.66 -9.61
CA VAL A 126 -16.24 -16.75 -9.59
C VAL A 126 -16.64 -18.08 -8.96
N MET A 127 -17.30 -18.05 -7.81
CA MET A 127 -17.63 -19.23 -7.00
C MET A 127 -19.10 -19.25 -6.59
N THR A 128 -19.65 -20.46 -6.47
CA THR A 128 -20.96 -20.75 -5.85
C THR A 128 -20.77 -21.01 -4.35
N GLU A 129 -21.77 -20.69 -3.55
CA GLU A 129 -21.80 -20.95 -2.11
C GLU A 129 -21.38 -22.39 -1.79
N GLY A 130 -20.45 -22.52 -0.83
CA GLY A 130 -19.90 -23.79 -0.37
C GLY A 130 -18.78 -24.36 -1.23
N GLN A 131 -18.45 -23.77 -2.38
CA GLN A 131 -17.27 -24.16 -3.15
C GLN A 131 -15.98 -23.78 -2.43
N THR A 132 -14.97 -24.61 -2.62
CA THR A 132 -13.66 -24.45 -1.99
C THR A 132 -12.55 -24.27 -3.03
N ALA A 133 -11.70 -23.27 -2.84
CA ALA A 133 -10.51 -23.04 -3.65
C ALA A 133 -9.27 -22.88 -2.75
N GLU A 134 -8.21 -23.61 -3.06
CA GLU A 134 -6.90 -23.43 -2.45
C GLU A 134 -6.08 -22.43 -3.26
N TYR A 135 -5.26 -21.65 -2.58
CA TYR A 135 -4.40 -20.65 -3.20
C TYR A 135 -3.01 -20.63 -2.61
N ARG A 136 -2.07 -20.17 -3.43
CA ARG A 136 -0.74 -19.75 -3.01
C ARG A 136 -0.38 -18.43 -3.69
N MET A 137 0.01 -17.46 -2.88
CA MET A 137 0.55 -16.17 -3.29
C MET A 137 2.04 -16.13 -2.93
N LEU A 138 2.86 -15.75 -3.89
CA LEU A 138 4.28 -15.44 -3.68
C LEU A 138 4.57 -14.02 -4.12
N VAL A 139 5.40 -13.31 -3.35
CA VAL A 139 5.78 -11.92 -3.65
C VAL A 139 7.30 -11.82 -3.62
N GLU A 140 7.87 -11.41 -4.76
CA GLU A 140 9.32 -11.27 -4.95
C GLU A 140 9.71 -9.81 -5.20
N GLY A 141 10.90 -9.42 -4.74
CA GLY A 141 11.47 -8.09 -4.97
C GLY A 141 10.90 -6.95 -4.12
N GLY A 142 9.84 -7.20 -3.33
CA GLY A 142 9.23 -6.22 -2.42
C GLY A 142 8.19 -6.89 -1.52
N ARG A 143 7.36 -6.08 -0.85
CA ARG A 143 6.23 -6.54 -0.05
C ARG A 143 4.94 -5.89 -0.52
N VAL A 144 3.81 -6.56 -0.30
CA VAL A 144 2.48 -6.03 -0.66
C VAL A 144 1.53 -6.08 0.53
N ASN A 145 0.59 -5.15 0.54
CA ASN A 145 -0.63 -5.27 1.35
C ASN A 145 -1.68 -5.96 0.49
N PHE A 146 -2.49 -6.85 1.09
CA PHE A 146 -3.57 -7.53 0.39
C PHE A 146 -4.86 -7.61 1.21
N ASP A 147 -5.99 -7.69 0.51
CA ASP A 147 -7.33 -7.92 1.07
C ASP A 147 -8.02 -9.05 0.29
N LEU A 148 -8.10 -10.22 0.92
CA LEU A 148 -8.86 -11.36 0.42
C LEU A 148 -10.31 -11.22 0.86
N HIS A 149 -11.21 -11.02 -0.09
CA HIS A 149 -12.60 -10.70 0.17
C HIS A 149 -13.54 -11.31 -0.87
N GLY A 150 -14.81 -11.42 -0.49
CA GLY A 150 -15.90 -11.88 -1.34
C GLY A 150 -16.98 -10.82 -1.48
N HIS A 151 -17.58 -10.71 -2.67
CA HIS A 151 -18.74 -9.89 -2.94
C HIS A 151 -19.72 -10.59 -3.90
N GLY A 152 -21.00 -10.57 -3.56
CA GLY A 152 -22.03 -11.19 -4.40
C GLY A 152 -23.43 -11.12 -3.79
N GLY A 153 -24.44 -10.88 -4.62
CA GLY A 153 -25.84 -10.86 -4.19
C GLY A 153 -26.18 -9.82 -3.11
N GLY A 154 -25.39 -8.75 -2.98
CA GLY A 154 -25.51 -7.75 -1.91
C GLY A 154 -24.80 -8.11 -0.60
N ASN A 155 -24.12 -9.25 -0.55
CA ASN A 155 -23.29 -9.66 0.57
C ASN A 155 -21.82 -9.26 0.34
N SER A 156 -21.08 -9.11 1.44
CA SER A 156 -19.62 -8.90 1.42
C SER A 156 -18.98 -9.61 2.61
N VAL A 157 -17.82 -10.21 2.40
CA VAL A 157 -17.03 -10.85 3.46
C VAL A 157 -15.55 -10.52 3.25
N THR A 158 -14.82 -10.31 4.33
CA THR A 158 -13.35 -10.31 4.30
C THR A 158 -12.91 -11.63 4.90
N TYR A 159 -12.12 -12.39 4.17
CA TYR A 159 -11.50 -13.63 4.64
C TYR A 159 -10.21 -13.33 5.37
N GLU A 160 -9.35 -12.52 4.76
CA GLU A 160 -8.01 -12.27 5.28
C GLU A 160 -7.46 -10.95 4.79
N LYS A 161 -6.61 -10.32 5.61
CA LYS A 161 -5.85 -9.13 5.23
C LYS A 161 -4.42 -9.30 5.69
N GLY A 162 -3.47 -9.06 4.78
CA GLY A 162 -2.06 -9.04 5.11
C GLY A 162 -1.45 -7.66 4.82
N ARG A 163 -0.48 -7.27 5.64
CA ARG A 163 0.34 -6.07 5.43
C ARG A 163 1.80 -6.45 5.35
N GLY A 164 2.53 -5.81 4.44
CA GLY A 164 3.96 -6.08 4.24
C GLY A 164 4.28 -7.55 3.96
N SER A 165 3.35 -8.26 3.31
CA SER A 165 3.44 -9.69 3.04
C SER A 165 4.41 -9.98 1.90
N MET A 166 5.16 -11.09 2.04
CA MET A 166 6.01 -11.68 1.00
C MET A 166 5.35 -12.87 0.30
N GLY A 167 4.09 -13.16 0.64
CA GLY A 167 3.41 -14.37 0.22
C GLY A 167 2.42 -14.83 1.29
N ASP A 168 1.48 -15.65 0.87
CA ASP A 168 0.46 -16.25 1.73
C ASP A 168 -0.11 -17.50 1.07
N GLU A 169 -0.60 -18.46 1.84
CA GLU A 169 -1.26 -19.64 1.29
C GLU A 169 -2.42 -20.07 2.18
N GLY A 170 -3.48 -20.56 1.55
CA GLY A 170 -4.68 -20.91 2.28
C GLY A 170 -5.80 -21.46 1.43
N GLU A 171 -6.99 -21.44 2.01
CA GLU A 171 -8.21 -21.97 1.43
C GLU A 171 -9.32 -20.93 1.55
N ILE A 172 -10.08 -20.75 0.47
CA ILE A 172 -11.31 -19.96 0.42
C ILE A 172 -12.49 -20.92 0.38
N VAL A 173 -13.41 -20.74 1.31
CA VAL A 173 -14.75 -21.35 1.23
C VAL A 173 -15.75 -20.23 0.93
N ALA A 174 -16.41 -20.32 -0.21
CA ALA A 174 -17.37 -19.31 -0.65
C ALA A 174 -18.59 -19.27 0.30
N ALA A 175 -18.74 -18.18 1.06
CA ALA A 175 -19.86 -18.03 2.00
C ALA A 175 -21.20 -17.74 1.29
N PHE A 176 -21.14 -17.38 0.01
CA PHE A 176 -22.27 -17.07 -0.86
C PHE A 176 -21.82 -17.11 -2.32
N ASP A 177 -22.78 -17.18 -3.24
CA ASP A 177 -22.55 -17.01 -4.67
C ASP A 177 -21.98 -15.62 -4.97
N GLY A 178 -20.83 -15.56 -5.66
CA GLY A 178 -20.22 -14.29 -5.99
C GLY A 178 -18.80 -14.37 -6.51
N GLU A 179 -18.16 -13.21 -6.50
CA GLU A 179 -16.74 -13.09 -6.80
C GLU A 179 -15.95 -13.06 -5.49
N HIS A 180 -14.90 -13.86 -5.42
CA HIS A 180 -14.02 -13.98 -4.26
C HIS A 180 -12.59 -13.84 -4.72
N GLY A 181 -11.79 -12.99 -4.09
CA GLY A 181 -10.49 -12.68 -4.63
C GLY A 181 -9.70 -11.71 -3.80
N TRP A 182 -8.56 -11.32 -4.34
CA TRP A 182 -7.60 -10.48 -3.67
C TRP A 182 -7.51 -9.15 -4.38
N PHE A 183 -7.43 -8.11 -3.56
CA PHE A 183 -6.89 -6.83 -3.96
C PHE A 183 -5.48 -6.71 -3.38
N TRP A 184 -4.49 -6.36 -4.20
CA TRP A 184 -3.11 -6.10 -3.78
C TRP A 184 -2.76 -4.64 -3.97
N ARG A 185 -1.88 -4.13 -3.11
CA ARG A 185 -1.25 -2.83 -3.30
C ARG A 185 0.20 -2.86 -2.87
N ASN A 186 1.08 -2.36 -3.74
CA ASN A 186 2.48 -2.17 -3.41
C ASN A 186 2.68 -0.83 -2.70
N ARG A 187 3.06 -0.89 -1.42
CA ARG A 187 3.35 0.28 -0.59
C ARG A 187 4.85 0.55 -0.42
N ASP A 188 5.69 -0.36 -0.90
CA ASP A 188 7.13 -0.22 -0.86
C ASP A 188 7.64 0.72 -1.96
N SER A 189 8.89 1.16 -1.80
CA SER A 189 9.60 1.96 -2.81
C SER A 189 10.22 1.11 -3.94
N GLU A 190 10.13 -0.20 -3.85
CA GLU A 190 10.65 -1.16 -4.82
C GLU A 190 9.50 -1.81 -5.60
N THR A 191 9.76 -2.28 -6.83
CA THR A 191 8.75 -3.00 -7.61
C THR A 191 8.56 -4.41 -7.05
N ALA A 192 7.31 -4.80 -6.78
CA ALA A 192 6.97 -6.14 -6.33
C ALA A 192 6.45 -6.98 -7.51
N THR A 193 6.88 -8.24 -7.59
CA THR A 193 6.32 -9.23 -8.52
C THR A 193 5.45 -10.20 -7.74
N VAL A 194 4.18 -10.29 -8.08
CA VAL A 194 3.22 -11.16 -7.42
C VAL A 194 2.89 -12.33 -8.34
N THR A 195 3.01 -13.55 -7.81
CA THR A 195 2.57 -14.78 -8.47
C THR A 195 1.44 -15.39 -7.65
N VAL A 196 0.31 -15.68 -8.29
CA VAL A 196 -0.87 -16.25 -7.64
C VAL A 196 -1.22 -17.54 -8.35
N GLN A 197 -1.30 -18.62 -7.58
CA GLN A 197 -1.68 -19.94 -8.01
C GLN A 197 -2.97 -20.35 -7.31
N VAL A 198 -3.92 -20.89 -8.06
CA VAL A 198 -5.23 -21.30 -7.52
C VAL A 198 -5.64 -22.67 -8.05
N ARG A 199 -6.28 -23.47 -7.20
CA ARG A 199 -6.88 -24.78 -7.56
C ARG A 199 -8.16 -25.02 -6.78
N GLY A 200 -8.97 -25.97 -7.24
CA GLY A 200 -10.24 -26.32 -6.61
C GLY A 200 -11.46 -25.91 -7.44
N GLU A 201 -12.54 -25.59 -6.75
CA GLU A 201 -13.87 -25.37 -7.29
C GLU A 201 -14.14 -23.89 -7.53
N TYR A 202 -14.05 -23.49 -8.80
CA TYR A 202 -14.46 -22.16 -9.27
C TYR A 202 -14.77 -22.23 -10.77
N ALA A 203 -15.63 -21.33 -11.22
CA ALA A 203 -16.04 -21.22 -12.61
C ALA A 203 -14.99 -20.48 -13.46
N GLU A 204 -14.42 -19.41 -12.92
CA GLU A 204 -13.51 -18.51 -13.64
C GLU A 204 -12.48 -17.92 -12.67
N PHE A 205 -11.25 -17.73 -13.15
CA PHE A 205 -10.21 -16.94 -12.50
C PHE A 205 -9.81 -15.80 -13.46
N LYS A 206 -9.96 -14.54 -13.03
CA LYS A 206 -9.83 -13.38 -13.91
C LYS A 206 -9.17 -12.18 -13.24
N ASP A 207 -8.52 -11.38 -14.06
CA ASP A 207 -8.11 -10.02 -13.72
C ASP A 207 -9.35 -9.13 -13.61
N ALA A 208 -9.42 -8.35 -12.54
CA ALA A 208 -10.50 -7.42 -12.23
C ALA A 208 -10.00 -5.97 -12.05
N SER A 209 -8.74 -5.72 -12.36
CA SER A 209 -8.07 -4.41 -12.26
C SER A 209 -8.56 -3.39 -13.30
#